data_AF-A0A2D7U8W1-F1
#
_entry.id   AF-A0A2D7U8W1-F1
#
_cell.length_a   1.000
_cell.length_b   1.000
_cell.length_c   1.000
_cell.angle_alpha   90.00
_cell.angle_beta   90.00
_cell.angle_gamma   90.00
#
_symmetry.space_group_name_H-M   'P 1'
#
loop_
_entity.id
_entity.type
_entity.pdbx_description
1 polymer ?
#
loop_
_entity_poly.entity_id
_entity_poly.type
_entity_poly.pdbx_seq_one_letter_code
_entity_poly.pdbx_strand_id
1 'polypeptide(L)' 'MKTFVENHLLNLDLHGVRHAEVKDIVEDFVLTNQDEIPLIVICGNSAKMIEIVSSTLKNIDVNFEETRYGRIRVNSLYA' A
#
# COMPACT_ATOMS: atom_id res chain seq x y z
N MET A 1 -11.45 -5.09 -2.11
CA MET A 1 -10.02 -5.36 -1.89
C MET A 1 -9.84 -6.81 -1.48
N LYS A 2 -8.60 -7.31 -1.52
CA LYS A 2 -8.23 -8.57 -0.86
C LYS A 2 -6.87 -8.42 -0.19
N THR A 3 -6.70 -9.01 0.98
CA THR A 3 -5.39 -9.20 1.61
C THR A 3 -4.97 -10.66 1.51
N PHE A 4 -3.70 -10.92 1.22
CA PHE A 4 -3.14 -12.27 1.11
C PHE A 4 -1.63 -12.27 1.33
N VAL A 5 -1.09 -13.44 1.66
CA VAL A 5 0.36 -13.64 1.79
C VAL A 5 0.92 -14.23 0.50
N GLU A 6 1.94 -13.58 -0.07
CA GLU A 6 2.69 -14.05 -1.24
C GLU A 6 4.17 -13.86 -0.95
N ASN A 7 4.98 -14.91 -1.14
CA ASN A 7 6.42 -14.92 -0.84
C ASN A 7 6.75 -14.42 0.58
N HIS A 8 5.95 -14.83 1.58
CA HIS A 8 6.05 -14.41 2.98
C HIS A 8 5.82 -12.92 3.26
N LEU A 9 5.31 -12.16 2.28
CA LEU A 9 4.93 -10.77 2.46
C LEU A 9 3.42 -10.63 2.47
N LEU A 10 2.89 -9.77 3.36
CA LEU A 10 1.48 -9.42 3.36
C LEU A 10 1.19 -8.40 2.25
N ASN A 11 0.23 -8.72 1.39
CA ASN A 11 -0.16 -7.93 0.23
C ASN A 11 -1.59 -7.39 0.39
N LEU A 12 -1.82 -6.15 -0.03
CA LEU A 12 -3.12 -5.53 -0.20
C LEU A 12 -3.36 -5.29 -1.70
N ASP A 13 -4.43 -5.87 -2.24
CA ASP A 13 -4.86 -5.67 -3.63
C ASP A 13 -6.05 -4.69 -3.72
N LEU A 14 -5.78 -3.56 -4.38
CA LEU A 14 -6.71 -2.45 -4.59
C LEU A 14 -7.50 -2.53 -5.91
N HIS A 15 -7.36 -3.58 -6.72
CA HIS A 15 -8.15 -3.72 -7.94
C HIS A 15 -9.66 -3.64 -7.64
N GLY A 16 -10.35 -2.75 -8.37
CA GLY A 16 -11.79 -2.53 -8.23
C GLY A 16 -12.20 -1.66 -7.02
N VAL A 17 -11.26 -1.20 -6.19
CA VAL A 17 -11.55 -0.25 -5.10
C VAL A 17 -11.77 1.14 -5.67
N ARG A 18 -12.77 1.88 -5.18
CA ARG A 18 -13.01 3.26 -5.61
C ARG A 18 -11.94 4.17 -5.03
N HIS A 19 -11.43 5.10 -5.84
CA HIS A 19 -10.40 6.05 -5.42
C HIS A 19 -10.69 6.78 -4.10
N ALA A 20 -11.95 7.09 -3.81
CA ALA A 20 -12.36 7.77 -2.58
C ALA A 20 -12.14 6.93 -1.31
N GLU A 21 -12.12 5.60 -1.41
CA GLU A 21 -11.96 4.68 -0.27
C GLU A 21 -10.49 4.27 -0.06
N VAL A 22 -9.64 4.49 -1.07
CA VAL A 22 -8.26 3.98 -1.09
C VAL A 22 -7.43 4.52 0.06
N LYS A 23 -7.60 5.81 0.40
CA LYS A 23 -6.84 6.43 1.48
C LYS A 23 -7.03 5.68 2.79
N ASP A 24 -8.28 5.57 3.23
CA ASP A 24 -8.61 4.95 4.53
C ASP A 24 -8.20 3.46 4.54
N ILE A 25 -8.41 2.74 3.43
CA ILE A 25 -8.01 1.33 3.30
C ILE A 25 -6.49 1.15 3.42
N VAL A 26 -5.70 2.00 2.77
CA VAL A 26 -4.23 1.90 2.79
C VAL A 26 -3.69 2.31 4.15
N GLU A 27 -4.22 3.37 4.74
CA GLU A 27 -3.86 3.85 6.07
C GLU A 27 -4.12 2.75 7.11
N ASP A 28 -5.33 2.20 7.16
CA ASP A 28 -5.68 1.09 8.06
C ASP A 28 -4.77 -0.11 7.82
N PHE A 29 -4.59 -0.53 6.56
CA PHE A 29 -3.77 -1.70 6.25
C PHE A 29 -2.32 -1.56 6.75
N VAL A 30 -1.70 -0.39 6.56
CA VAL A 30 -0.32 -0.17 7.01
C VAL A 30 -0.25 -0.11 8.54
N LEU A 31 -1.14 0.65 9.17
CA LEU A 31 -1.09 0.87 10.62
C LEU A 31 -1.52 -0.36 11.43
N THR A 32 -2.39 -1.23 10.91
CA THR A 32 -2.77 -2.46 11.62
C THR A 32 -1.78 -3.61 11.43
N ASN A 33 -0.90 -3.54 10.43
CA ASN A 33 0.03 -4.62 10.09
C ASN A 33 1.51 -4.18 10.20
N GLN A 34 1.79 -3.28 11.13
CA GLN A 34 3.13 -2.72 11.36
C GLN A 34 4.19 -3.80 11.67
N ASP A 35 3.79 -4.85 12.40
CA ASP A 35 4.67 -5.97 12.75
C ASP A 35 4.96 -6.93 11.59
N GLU A 36 4.24 -6.78 10.46
CA GLU A 36 4.36 -7.62 9.26
C GLU A 36 5.15 -6.91 8.14
N ILE A 37 5.74 -5.75 8.43
CA ILE A 37 6.59 -5.03 7.47
C ILE A 37 7.78 -5.95 7.10
N PRO A 38 8.07 -6.13 5.80
CA PRO A 38 7.61 -5.30 4.69
C PRO A 38 6.22 -5.68 4.13
N LEU A 39 5.42 -4.65 3.85
CA LEU A 39 4.08 -4.78 3.27
C LEU A 39 4.09 -4.44 1.78
N ILE A 40 3.16 -5.01 1.02
CA ILE A 40 2.97 -4.70 -0.40
C ILE A 40 1.57 -4.13 -0.65
N VAL A 41 1.49 -3.02 -1.39
CA VAL A 41 0.25 -2.46 -1.91
C VAL A 41 0.23 -2.56 -3.43
N ILE A 42 -0.75 -3.28 -3.97
CA ILE A 42 -0.94 -3.51 -5.41
C ILE A 42 -2.01 -2.54 -5.91
N CYS A 43 -1.57 -1.54 -6.68
CA CYS A 43 -2.41 -0.48 -7.23
C CYS A 43 -3.02 -0.83 -8.60
N GLY A 44 -2.53 -1.90 -9.23
CA GLY A 44 -2.86 -2.22 -10.62
C GLY A 44 -2.27 -1.20 -11.61
N ASN A 45 -2.86 -1.12 -12.82
CA ASN A 45 -2.37 -0.24 -13.89
C ASN A 45 -2.97 1.20 -13.82
N SER A 46 -3.22 1.72 -12.61
CA SER A 46 -3.85 3.03 -12.42
C SER A 46 -2.87 4.05 -11.84
N ALA A 47 -2.45 5.02 -12.66
CA ALA A 47 -1.63 6.13 -12.20
C ALA A 47 -2.28 6.91 -11.05
N LYS A 48 -3.61 7.09 -11.09
CA LYS A 48 -4.33 7.78 -10.02
C LYS A 48 -4.33 6.99 -8.71
N MET A 49 -4.41 5.66 -8.80
CA MET A 49 -4.30 4.79 -7.63
C MET A 49 -2.91 4.91 -6.99
N ILE A 50 -1.85 4.86 -7.80
CA ILE A 50 -0.45 5.04 -7.35
C ILE A 50 -0.27 6.39 -6.65
N GLU A 51 -0.84 7.47 -7.21
CA GLU A 51 -0.78 8.81 -6.63
C GLU A 51 -1.46 8.88 -5.24
N ILE A 52 -2.66 8.30 -5.11
CA ILE A 52 -3.40 8.30 -3.84
C ILE A 52 -2.66 7.47 -2.79
N VAL A 53 -2.19 6.27 -3.15
CA VAL A 53 -1.43 5.40 -2.24
C VAL A 53 -0.15 6.10 -1.78
N SER A 54 0.65 6.63 -2.71
CA SER A 54 1.90 7.32 -2.39
C SER A 54 1.67 8.55 -1.50
N SER A 55 0.59 9.31 -1.75
CA SER A 55 0.24 10.47 -0.91
C SER A 55 -0.20 10.05 0.49
N THR A 56 -0.96 8.95 0.59
CA THR A 56 -1.38 8.39 1.88
C THR A 56 -0.17 7.94 2.70
N LEU A 57 0.74 7.17 2.09
CA LEU A 57 1.96 6.70 2.74
C LEU A 57 2.88 7.84 3.18
N LYS A 58 2.99 8.91 2.37
CA LYS A 58 3.70 10.14 2.78
C LYS A 58 3.06 10.82 3.98
N ASN A 59 1.72 10.88 4.03
CA ASN A 59 1.01 11.54 5.12
C ASN A 59 1.16 10.82 6.47
N ILE A 60 1.32 9.49 6.45
CA ILE A 60 1.57 8.69 7.65
C ILE A 60 3.05 8.44 7.92
N ASP A 61 3.94 9.18 7.23
CA ASP A 61 5.38 9.19 7.47
C ASP A 61 6.03 7.79 7.46
N VAL A 62 5.80 7.02 6.38
CA VAL A 62 6.44 5.71 6.20
C VAL A 62 7.44 5.72 5.06
N ASN A 63 8.48 4.89 5.19
CA ASN A 63 9.45 4.66 4.13
C ASN A 63 8.88 3.63 3.14
N PHE A 64 8.75 4.02 1.87
CA PHE A 64 8.23 3.15 0.82
C PHE A 64 8.93 3.38 -0.52
N GLU A 65 8.87 2.38 -1.37
CA GLU A 65 9.37 2.45 -2.75
C GLU A 65 8.38 1.82 -3.72
N GLU A 66 8.34 2.34 -4.95
CA GLU A 66 7.67 1.65 -6.04
C GLU A 66 8.64 0.65 -6.67
N THR A 67 8.49 -0.63 -6.30
CA THR A 67 9.36 -1.72 -6.79
C THR A 67 9.19 -1.99 -8.29
N ARG A 68 8.00 -1.69 -8.82
CA ARG A 68 7.64 -1.68 -10.24
C ARG A 68 6.30 -0.97 -10.39
N TYR A 69 5.96 -0.56 -11.61
CA TYR A 69 4.71 0.17 -11.88
C TYR A 69 3.49 -0.49 -11.22
N GLY A 70 2.84 0.23 -10.31
CA GLY A 70 1.64 -0.23 -9.62
C GLY A 70 1.87 -1.22 -8.47
N ARG A 71 3.12 -1.47 -8.05
CA ARG A 71 3.45 -2.23 -6.83
C ARG A 71 4.35 -1.42 -5.92
N ILE A 72 3.78 -1.00 -4.81
CA ILE A 72 4.46 -0.21 -3.78
C ILE A 72 4.80 -1.13 -2.60
N ARG A 73 6.03 -1.04 -2.12
CA ARG A 73 6.51 -1.75 -0.93
C ARG A 73 6.71 -0.76 0.20
N VAL A 74 6.13 -1.03 1.35
CA VAL A 74 6.41 -0.31 2.61
C VAL A 74 7.55 -1.04 3.32
N ASN A 75 8.66 -0.34 3.56
CA ASN A 75 9.92 -0.92 4.01
C ASN A 75 10.13 -0.79 5.53
N SER A 76 9.70 0.32 6.11
CA SER A 76 9.78 0.61 7.53
C SER A 76 8.79 1.70 7.91
N LEU A 77 8.46 1.76 9.19
CA LEU A 77 7.83 2.94 9.78
C LEU A 77 8.86 4.04 9.93
N TYR A 78 8.42 5.28 9.77
CA TYR A 78 9.25 6.50 9.85
C TYR A 78 10.22 6.61 8.66
N ALA A 79 10.09 7.70 7.90
CA ALA A 79 10.90 7.99 6.70
C ALA A 79 12.17 8.80 7.02
#